data_AF-A0A7J9YM60-F1
#
_entry.id   AF-A0A7J9YM60-F1
#
_cell.length_a   1.000
_cell.length_b   1.000
_cell.length_c   1.000
_cell.angle_alpha   90.00
_cell.angle_beta   90.00
_cell.angle_gamma   90.00
#
_symmetry.space_group_name_H-M   'P 1'
#
loop_
_entity.id
_entity.type
_entity.pdbx_description
1 polymer ?
#
loop_
_entity_poly.entity_id
_entity_poly.type
_entity_poly.pdbx_seq_one_letter_code
_entity_poly.pdbx_strand_id
1 'polypeptide(L)'
;MARSIESRIDSLANRDRLLAVTFTVLMWTTLIFVFIVASANAPSSSFSLILLISMLLLGVFNTASTVQMVRAYFANKVLIYEQDIVNSDLDRRARGKEIW
;
A
#
# COMPACT_ATOMS: atom_id res chain seq x y z
N MET A 1 -27.03 14.77 -0.13
CA MET A 1 -26.00 15.50 0.64
C MET A 1 -24.70 15.42 -0.14
N ALA A 2 -24.24 16.51 -0.74
CA ALA A 2 -22.93 16.54 -1.37
C ALA A 2 -21.88 16.24 -0.28
N ARG A 3 -21.10 15.17 -0.44
CA ARG A 3 -19.99 14.88 0.48
C ARG A 3 -19.05 16.07 0.48
N SER A 4 -18.72 16.60 1.66
CA SER A 4 -17.71 17.64 1.79
C SER A 4 -16.39 17.14 1.17
N ILE A 5 -15.57 18.07 0.65
CA ILE A 5 -14.26 17.75 0.08
C ILE A 5 -13.43 16.93 1.06
N GLU A 6 -13.48 17.28 2.34
CA GLU A 6 -12.83 16.55 3.43
C GLU A 6 -13.28 15.07 3.53
N SER A 7 -14.58 14.79 3.42
CA SER A 7 -15.10 13.42 3.38
C SER A 7 -14.61 12.62 2.15
N ARG A 8 -14.40 13.29 1.02
CA ARG A 8 -13.84 12.67 -0.19
C ARG A 8 -12.35 12.38 -0.03
N ILE A 9 -11.60 13.31 0.56
CA ILE A 9 -10.17 13.16 0.88
C ILE A 9 -9.95 11.96 1.81
N ASP A 10 -10.74 11.87 2.89
CA ASP A 10 -10.65 10.75 3.84
C ASP A 10 -11.01 9.40 3.19
N SER A 11 -12.00 9.40 2.30
CA SER A 11 -12.36 8.19 1.56
C SER A 11 -11.25 7.72 0.62
N LEU A 12 -10.52 8.63 -0.03
CA LEU A 12 -9.38 8.29 -0.89
C LEU A 12 -8.21 7.77 -0.04
N ALA A 13 -7.83 8.51 1.00
CA ALA A 13 -6.75 8.13 1.90
C ALA A 13 -6.98 6.75 2.56
N ASN A 14 -8.22 6.43 2.93
CA ASN A 14 -8.55 5.11 3.49
C ASN A 14 -8.46 3.97 2.46
N ARG A 15 -8.77 4.22 1.18
CA ARG A 15 -8.62 3.20 0.13
C ARG A 15 -7.16 2.92 -0.14
N ASP A 16 -6.32 3.94 -0.17
CA ASP A 16 -4.88 3.78 -0.36
C ASP A 16 -4.24 3.07 0.83
N ARG A 17 -4.69 3.37 2.05
CA ARG A 17 -4.32 2.60 3.25
C ARG A 17 -4.71 1.13 3.12
N LEU A 18 -5.91 0.84 2.64
CA LEU A 18 -6.37 -0.54 2.42
C LEU A 18 -5.46 -1.26 1.42
N LEU A 19 -5.15 -0.63 0.29
CA LEU A 19 -4.23 -1.18 -0.72
C LEU A 19 -2.84 -1.43 -0.14
N ALA A 20 -2.30 -0.49 0.63
CA ALA A 20 -0.99 -0.65 1.28
C ALA A 20 -1.00 -1.87 2.22
N VAL A 21 -2.02 -2.02 3.07
CA VAL A 21 -2.17 -3.18 3.95
C VAL A 21 -2.29 -4.48 3.15
N THR A 22 -3.13 -4.49 2.10
CA THR A 22 -3.33 -5.67 1.25
C THR A 22 -2.02 -6.10 0.59
N PHE A 23 -1.25 -5.17 0.02
CA PHE A 23 0.04 -5.50 -0.60
C PHE A 23 1.07 -5.99 0.42
N THR A 24 1.13 -5.40 1.61
CA THR A 24 2.01 -5.89 2.69
C THR A 24 1.65 -7.33 3.09
N VAL A 25 0.36 -7.64 3.25
CA VAL A 25 -0.10 -8.99 3.58
C VAL A 25 0.26 -9.98 2.47
N LEU A 26 -0.05 -9.65 1.21
CA LEU A 26 0.29 -10.50 0.06
C LEU A 26 1.80 -10.74 -0.06
N MET A 27 2.60 -9.70 0.19
CA MET A 27 4.06 -9.83 0.22
C MET A 27 4.50 -10.83 1.30
N TRP A 28 4.01 -10.72 2.54
CA TRP A 28 4.34 -11.68 3.61
C TRP A 28 3.91 -13.10 3.26
N THR A 29 2.70 -13.28 2.72
CA THR A 29 2.23 -14.59 2.25
C THR A 29 3.18 -15.17 1.21
N THR A 30 3.61 -14.35 0.25
CA THR A 30 4.56 -14.76 -0.79
C THR A 30 5.93 -15.13 -0.20
N LEU A 31 6.46 -14.32 0.72
CA LEU A 31 7.75 -14.58 1.37
C LEU A 31 7.73 -15.88 2.17
N ILE A 32 6.67 -16.13 2.94
CA ILE A 32 6.50 -17.37 3.72
C ILE A 32 6.42 -18.56 2.78
N PHE A 33 5.62 -18.47 1.71
CA PHE A 33 5.51 -19.52 0.71
C PHE A 33 6.87 -19.84 0.08
N VAL A 34 7.60 -18.81 -0.36
CA VAL A 34 8.94 -18.97 -0.96
C VAL A 34 9.90 -19.60 0.05
N PHE A 35 9.88 -19.18 1.32
CA PHE A 35 10.71 -19.77 2.36
C PHE A 35 10.42 -21.27 2.56
N ILE A 36 9.15 -21.67 2.63
CA ILE A 36 8.76 -23.09 2.77
C ILE A 36 9.31 -23.91 1.60
N VAL A 37 9.09 -23.45 0.36
CA VAL A 37 9.53 -24.15 -0.84
C VAL A 37 11.06 -24.20 -0.94
N ALA A 38 11.74 -23.09 -0.67
CA ALA A 38 13.19 -23.01 -0.77
C ALA A 38 13.90 -23.80 0.34
N SER A 39 13.41 -23.73 1.58
CA SER A 39 13.99 -24.46 2.71
C SER A 39 13.84 -25.97 2.60
N ALA A 40 12.76 -26.46 1.96
CA ALA A 40 12.58 -27.89 1.67
C ALA A 40 13.63 -28.46 0.69
N ASN A 41 14.22 -27.59 -0.14
CA ASN A 41 15.25 -27.95 -1.11
C ASN A 41 16.66 -27.51 -0.66
N ALA A 42 16.81 -27.01 0.57
CA ALA A 42 18.06 -26.47 1.06
C ALA A 42 19.08 -27.59 1.35
N PRO A 43 20.37 -27.43 0.95
CA PRO A 43 21.39 -28.47 1.14
C PRO A 43 21.74 -28.76 2.61
N SER A 44 21.50 -27.79 3.51
CA SER A 44 21.81 -27.92 4.94
C SER A 44 20.97 -26.95 5.78
N SER A 45 20.91 -27.21 7.09
CA SER A 45 20.19 -26.36 8.05
C SER A 45 20.71 -24.92 8.09
N SER A 46 22.00 -24.70 7.80
CA SER A 46 22.59 -23.35 7.73
C SER A 46 22.01 -22.54 6.56
N PHE A 47 21.75 -23.16 5.41
CA PHE A 47 21.09 -22.47 4.29
C PHE A 47 19.66 -22.08 4.64
N SER A 48 18.91 -22.96 5.30
CA SER A 48 17.55 -22.63 5.78
C SER A 48 17.56 -21.48 6.79
N LEU A 49 18.56 -21.40 7.67
CA LEU A 49 18.71 -20.27 8.60
C LEU A 49 18.97 -18.96 7.86
N ILE A 50 19.85 -18.96 6.85
CA ILE A 50 20.12 -17.79 6.02
C ILE A 50 18.84 -17.35 5.30
N LEU A 51 18.11 -18.28 4.67
CA LEU A 51 16.84 -17.99 4.00
C LEU A 51 15.82 -17.37 4.97
N LEU A 52 15.73 -17.88 6.19
CA LEU A 52 14.85 -17.33 7.22
C LEU A 52 15.21 -15.89 7.56
N ILE A 53 16.50 -15.62 7.80
CA ILE A 53 16.99 -14.27 8.13
C ILE A 53 16.75 -13.33 6.95
N SER A 54 17.05 -13.74 5.73
CA SER A 54 16.80 -12.94 4.52
C SER A 54 15.30 -12.63 4.35
N MET A 55 14.42 -13.62 4.54
CA MET A 55 12.97 -13.44 4.49
C MET A 55 12.51 -12.40 5.52
N LEU A 56 12.97 -12.51 6.77
CA LEU A 56 12.60 -11.60 7.85
C LEU A 56 13.12 -10.19 7.61
N LEU A 57 14.40 -10.03 7.21
CA LEU A 57 14.97 -8.73 6.90
C LEU A 57 14.17 -8.05 5.78
N LEU A 58 13.96 -8.74 4.66
CA LEU A 58 13.19 -8.20 3.54
C LEU A 58 11.76 -7.81 3.96
N GLY A 59 11.06 -8.71 4.66
CA GLY A 59 9.69 -8.49 5.08
C GLY A 59 9.54 -7.33 6.08
N VAL A 60 10.43 -7.25 7.07
CA VAL A 60 10.41 -6.19 8.10
C VAL A 60 10.78 -4.84 7.50
N PHE A 61 11.87 -4.75 6.73
CA PHE A 61 12.27 -3.48 6.11
C PHE A 61 11.24 -2.98 5.10
N ASN A 62 10.69 -3.88 4.28
CA ASN A 62 9.63 -3.51 3.36
C ASN A 62 8.39 -3.00 4.10
N THR A 63 7.94 -3.71 5.15
CA THR A 63 6.80 -3.29 5.97
C THR A 63 7.06 -1.93 6.63
N ALA A 64 8.26 -1.69 7.17
CA ALA A 64 8.63 -0.42 7.77
C ALA A 64 8.61 0.73 6.74
N SER A 65 9.10 0.48 5.53
CA SER A 65 9.03 1.43 4.41
C SER A 65 7.58 1.77 4.05
N THR A 66 6.71 0.76 3.91
CA THR A 66 5.28 0.97 3.61
C THR A 66 4.58 1.73 4.73
N VAL A 67 4.86 1.43 6.00
CA VAL A 67 4.29 2.17 7.14
C VAL A 67 4.71 3.64 7.10
N GLN A 68 5.99 3.91 6.82
CA GLN A 68 6.49 5.29 6.71
C GLN A 68 5.87 6.03 5.54
N MET A 69 5.73 5.37 4.39
CA MET A 69 5.00 5.89 3.24
C MET A 69 3.57 6.27 3.66
N VAL A 70 2.78 5.33 4.17
CA VAL A 70 1.40 5.59 4.60
C VAL A 70 1.33 6.75 5.60
N ARG A 71 2.21 6.79 6.60
CA ARG A 71 2.25 7.87 7.59
C ARG A 71 2.51 9.24 6.97
N ALA A 72 3.47 9.33 6.06
CA ALA A 72 3.79 10.57 5.35
C ALA A 72 2.63 11.02 4.43
N TYR A 73 1.95 10.07 3.78
CA TYR A 73 0.78 10.36 2.96
C TYR A 73 -0.39 10.88 3.80
N PHE A 74 -0.68 10.29 4.96
CA PHE A 74 -1.72 10.79 5.86
C PHE A 74 -1.41 12.17 6.43
N ALA A 75 -0.14 12.47 6.72
CA ALA A 75 0.28 13.79 7.19
C ALA A 75 0.06 14.90 6.15
N ASN A 76 0.15 14.55 4.86
CA ASN A 76 0.04 15.51 3.74
C ASN A 76 -1.24 15.31 2.90
N LYS A 77 -2.23 14.56 3.42
CA LYS A 77 -3.42 14.12 2.65
C LYS A 77 -4.23 15.26 2.07
N VAL A 78 -4.35 16.38 2.79
CA VAL A 78 -5.17 17.52 2.35
C VAL A 78 -4.56 18.14 1.10
N LEU A 79 -3.25 18.45 1.13
CA LEU A 79 -2.54 19.03 -0.01
C LEU A 79 -2.60 18.13 -1.26
N ILE A 80 -2.37 16.82 -1.08
CA ILE A 80 -2.31 15.85 -2.17
C ILE A 80 -3.70 15.63 -2.79
N TYR A 81 -4.68 15.23 -1.97
CA TYR A 81 -5.96 14.78 -2.50
C TYR A 81 -6.92 15.93 -2.86
N GLU A 82 -6.75 17.12 -2.31
CA GLU A 82 -7.55 18.28 -2.72
C GLU A 82 -7.29 18.63 -4.20
N GLN A 83 -6.02 18.70 -4.60
CA GLN A 83 -5.64 18.95 -6.00
C GLN A 83 -6.12 17.84 -6.93
N ASP A 84 -6.01 16.57 -6.51
CA ASP A 84 -6.50 15.42 -7.29
C ASP A 84 -8.02 15.46 -7.50
N ILE A 85 -8.78 15.84 -6.46
CA ILE A 85 -10.23 15.98 -6.55
C ILE A 85 -10.61 17.11 -7.52
N VAL A 86 -9.97 18.28 -7.40
CA VAL A 86 -10.23 19.42 -8.29
C VAL A 86 -9.92 19.04 -9.74
N ASN A 87 -8.77 18.45 -10.00
CA ASN A 87 -8.41 18.00 -11.35
C ASN A 87 -9.37 16.93 -11.87
N SER A 88 -9.76 15.95 -11.05
CA SER A 88 -10.74 14.91 -11.46
C SER A 88 -12.11 15.51 -11.79
N ASP A 89 -12.54 16.53 -11.06
CA ASP A 89 -13.81 17.21 -11.29
C ASP A 89 -13.73 18.09 -12.57
N LEU A 90 -12.61 18.77 -12.84
CA LEU A 90 -12.35 19.48 -14.11
C LEU A 90 -12.37 18.53 -15.30
N ASP A 91 -11.71 17.38 -15.17
CA ASP A 91 -11.65 16.31 -16.16
C ASP A 91 -13.04 15.74 -16.50
N ARG A 92 -13.90 15.56 -15.47
CA ARG A 92 -15.28 15.08 -15.66
C ARG A 92 -16.12 16.10 -16.40
N ARG A 93 -15.98 17.39 -16.08
CA ARG A 93 -16.63 18.50 -16.79
C ARG A 93 -16.18 18.58 -18.25
N ALA A 94 -14.88 18.46 -18.51
CA ALA A 94 -14.33 18.45 -19.87
C ALA A 94 -14.83 17.27 -20.71
N ARG A 95 -15.09 16.11 -20.07
CA ARG A 95 -15.64 14.92 -20.74
C ARG A 95 -17.17 14.92 -20.87
N GLY A 96 -17.86 16.02 -20.55
CA GLY A 96 -19.32 16.12 -20.67
C GLY A 96 -20.10 15.20 -19.71
N LYS A 97 -19.43 14.62 -18.70
CA LYS A 97 -20.10 13.93 -17.58
C LYS A 97 -20.49 14.97 -16.55
N GLU A 98 -21.45 15.82 -16.88
CA GLU A 98 -22.14 16.65 -15.90
C GLU A 98 -22.94 15.74 -14.97
N ILE A 99 -22.63 15.81 -13.66
CA ILE A 99 -23.41 15.12 -12.63
C ILE A 99 -24.18 16.23 -11.90
N TRP A 100 -25.50 16.22 -12.08
CA TRP A 100 -26.46 16.93 -11.23
C TRP A 100 -26.39 16.40 -9.79
#